data_AF-A0A3E2GRM0-F1
#
_entry.id   AF-A0A3E2GRM0-F1
#
_cell.length_a   1.000
_cell.length_b   1.000
_cell.length_c   1.000
_cell.angle_alpha   90.00
_cell.angle_beta   90.00
_cell.angle_gamma   90.00
#
_symmetry.space_group_name_H-M   'P 1'
#
loop_
_entity.id
_entity.type
_entity.pdbx_description
1 polymer ?
#
loop_
_entity_poly.entity_id
_entity_poly.type
_entity_poly.pdbx_seq_one_letter_code
_entity_poly.pdbx_strand_id
1 'polypeptide(L)'
;MAHIDILKFGVSSPADTTPLKELKAAGYETKDILGVVGKSEGNGCVNDFSRTLSTHVWEPLIPDSAVTIFSGGTEGVLSPHVSFIVRSPKPTGLVAAVGHTREFEPHEVGTTVQANEVVSSVTKLLNDSGIDKNLVHLVLIKCPLLTSAKLEAIKAAGQTAVTKDTYESMAKSRYASAVGIAVALGELPESQIQDAMQGENMYSQKASCSSGAELEDCHILIVATASSSVGNLRALSSCMQDAIDARSILDILGQVEREKGEVVQIFAKAEADPRGTIRGKRHTMNTDSDIHSTRHARAAVAGLVAGLVGDTQVYISGGAEGQGPVGGGSLCVVYRVQEQ
;
A
#
# COMPACT_ATOMS: atom_id res chain seq x y z
N MET A 1 -2.50 8.68 18.11
CA MET A 1 -2.31 9.47 16.87
C MET A 1 -1.01 10.25 16.95
N ALA A 2 -0.32 10.43 15.83
CA ALA A 2 0.85 11.29 15.73
C ALA A 2 0.65 12.24 14.54
N HIS A 3 0.94 13.53 14.70
CA HIS A 3 1.15 14.40 13.54
C HIS A 3 2.36 13.88 12.77
N ILE A 4 2.30 13.91 11.45
CA ILE A 4 3.35 13.31 10.62
C ILE A 4 3.95 14.27 9.62
N ASP A 5 5.22 14.05 9.31
CA ASP A 5 5.85 14.52 8.08
C ASP A 5 6.21 13.30 7.21
N ILE A 6 6.37 13.54 5.91
CA ILE A 6 6.75 12.49 4.96
C ILE A 6 8.00 12.95 4.21
N LEU A 7 9.07 12.18 4.35
CA LEU A 7 10.34 12.44 3.68
C LEU A 7 10.66 11.29 2.74
N LYS A 8 11.04 11.62 1.52
CA LYS A 8 11.24 10.65 0.46
C LYS A 8 12.64 10.77 -0.11
N PHE A 9 13.32 9.63 -0.22
CA PHE A 9 14.70 9.56 -0.65
C PHE A 9 14.93 8.34 -1.54
N GLY A 10 15.70 8.51 -2.62
CA GLY A 10 16.13 7.41 -3.46
C GLY A 10 17.05 6.45 -2.71
N VAL A 11 17.08 5.19 -3.16
CA VAL A 11 18.03 4.18 -2.66
C VAL A 11 18.81 3.56 -3.81
N SER A 12 20.07 3.23 -3.58
CA SER A 12 20.94 2.61 -4.60
C SER A 12 20.87 1.08 -4.60
N SER A 13 20.25 0.47 -3.60
CA SER A 13 20.01 -0.97 -3.50
C SER A 13 18.97 -1.28 -2.41
N PRO A 14 18.44 -2.51 -2.31
CA PRO A 14 17.50 -2.86 -1.25
C PRO A 14 18.09 -2.77 0.17
N ALA A 15 19.41 -2.85 0.30
CA ALA A 15 20.15 -2.75 1.57
C ALA A 15 20.70 -1.33 1.85
N ASP A 16 20.43 -0.36 0.96
CA ASP A 16 20.95 1.00 1.11
C ASP A 16 20.18 1.76 2.19
N THR A 17 20.86 2.05 3.31
CA THR A 17 20.35 2.82 4.45
C THR A 17 20.88 4.24 4.51
N THR A 18 21.57 4.71 3.46
CA THR A 18 22.04 6.09 3.37
C THR A 18 20.94 7.15 3.55
N PRO A 19 19.65 6.91 3.20
CA PRO A 19 18.58 7.86 3.52
C PRO A 19 18.42 8.20 5.00
N LEU A 20 18.90 7.37 5.94
CA LEU A 20 18.90 7.73 7.36
C LEU A 20 19.77 8.96 7.65
N LYS A 21 20.81 9.21 6.85
CA LYS A 21 21.63 10.43 6.95
C LYS A 21 20.85 11.65 6.48
N GLU A 22 20.06 11.50 5.42
CA GLU A 22 19.21 12.58 4.90
C GLU A 22 18.05 12.89 5.84
N LEU A 23 17.45 11.84 6.44
CA LEU A 23 16.46 11.98 7.51
C LEU A 23 17.01 12.82 8.67
N LYS A 24 18.23 12.50 9.11
CA LYS A 24 18.94 13.28 10.14
C LYS A 24 19.23 14.71 9.71
N ALA A 25 19.63 14.92 8.46
CA ALA A 25 19.86 16.27 7.92
C ALA A 25 18.56 17.10 7.87
N ALA A 26 17.41 16.46 7.70
CA ALA A 26 16.09 17.08 7.77
C ALA A 26 15.59 17.32 9.21
N GLY A 27 16.37 16.96 10.24
CA GLY A 27 16.09 17.24 11.64
C GLY A 27 15.30 16.14 12.38
N TYR A 28 15.15 14.96 11.78
CA TYR A 28 14.49 13.81 12.39
C TYR A 28 15.49 12.72 12.78
N GLU A 29 15.19 11.96 13.82
CA GLU A 29 15.97 10.79 14.23
C GLU A 29 15.20 9.49 13.95
N THR A 30 15.89 8.34 14.04
CA THR A 30 15.24 7.02 13.84
C THR A 30 14.10 6.80 14.82
N LYS A 31 14.20 7.30 16.05
CA LYS A 31 13.14 7.22 17.07
C LYS A 31 11.83 7.92 16.67
N ASP A 32 11.88 8.83 15.70
CA ASP A 32 10.72 9.56 15.23
C ASP A 32 9.97 8.78 14.14
N ILE A 33 10.57 7.72 13.59
CA ILE A 33 9.96 6.91 12.52
C ILE A 33 8.77 6.12 13.06
N LEU A 34 7.64 6.28 12.38
CA LEU A 34 6.44 5.46 12.55
C LEU A 34 6.37 4.36 11.48
N GLY A 35 6.90 4.64 10.29
CA GLY A 35 7.02 3.61 9.27
C GLY A 35 7.97 3.95 8.13
N VAL A 36 8.47 2.90 7.50
CA VAL A 36 9.31 2.96 6.29
C VAL A 36 8.55 2.30 5.15
N VAL A 37 8.09 3.09 4.19
CA VAL A 37 7.39 2.60 2.99
C VAL A 37 8.35 2.62 1.82
N GLY A 38 8.69 1.45 1.27
CA GLY A 38 9.73 1.32 0.26
C GLY A 38 9.26 0.71 -1.06
N LYS A 39 9.86 1.17 -2.15
CA LYS A 39 9.85 0.51 -3.45
C LYS A 39 11.21 -0.13 -3.69
N SER A 40 11.27 -1.46 -3.65
CA SER A 40 12.50 -2.24 -3.88
C SER A 40 12.52 -2.88 -5.26
N GLU A 41 13.72 -3.12 -5.80
CA GLU A 41 13.96 -3.37 -7.22
C GLU A 41 13.82 -4.83 -7.69
N GLY A 42 13.37 -5.73 -6.82
CA GLY A 42 13.01 -7.09 -7.22
C GLY A 42 11.78 -7.14 -8.13
N ASN A 43 11.29 -8.34 -8.44
CA ASN A 43 10.20 -8.51 -9.41
C ASN A 43 8.79 -8.18 -8.85
N GLY A 44 8.65 -7.92 -7.56
CA GLY A 44 7.38 -7.65 -6.88
C GLY A 44 6.42 -8.85 -6.79
N CYS A 45 6.87 -10.06 -7.13
CA CYS A 45 6.08 -11.29 -7.14
C CYS A 45 6.44 -12.18 -5.93
N VAL A 46 6.38 -13.50 -6.07
CA VAL A 46 6.56 -14.47 -4.98
C VAL A 46 8.01 -14.52 -4.51
N ASN A 47 8.94 -14.80 -5.42
CA ASN A 47 10.37 -14.98 -5.14
C ASN A 47 11.16 -13.66 -5.12
N ASP A 48 10.55 -12.60 -4.63
CA ASP A 48 11.20 -11.31 -4.49
C ASP A 48 11.87 -11.19 -3.12
N PHE A 49 13.17 -11.47 -3.10
CA PHE A 49 14.02 -11.34 -1.92
C PHE A 49 14.57 -9.93 -1.71
N SER A 50 14.34 -8.97 -2.62
CA SER A 50 14.75 -7.58 -2.37
C SER A 50 13.94 -7.01 -1.19
N ARG A 51 12.66 -7.40 -1.07
CA ARG A 51 11.83 -7.03 0.08
C ARG A 51 12.38 -7.63 1.37
N THR A 52 12.69 -8.93 1.38
CA THR A 52 13.29 -9.61 2.53
C THR A 52 14.60 -8.95 2.96
N LEU A 53 15.47 -8.61 2.00
CA LEU A 53 16.73 -7.92 2.29
C LEU A 53 16.48 -6.51 2.86
N SER A 54 15.56 -5.75 2.29
CA SER A 54 15.16 -4.45 2.83
C SER A 54 14.64 -4.58 4.26
N THR A 55 13.63 -5.42 4.49
CA THR A 55 13.08 -5.68 5.83
C THR A 55 14.19 -6.03 6.83
N HIS A 56 15.03 -7.00 6.50
CA HIS A 56 16.13 -7.44 7.37
C HIS A 56 17.12 -6.33 7.74
N VAL A 57 17.41 -5.41 6.81
CA VAL A 57 18.36 -4.32 7.02
C VAL A 57 17.73 -3.13 7.76
N TRP A 58 16.48 -2.82 7.47
CA TRP A 58 15.81 -1.62 7.97
C TRP A 58 15.19 -1.79 9.36
N GLU A 59 14.60 -2.96 9.66
CA GLU A 59 13.91 -3.18 10.94
C GLU A 59 14.81 -2.98 12.16
N PRO A 60 16.06 -3.49 12.21
CA PRO A 60 16.93 -3.27 13.36
C PRO A 60 17.36 -1.81 13.58
N LEU A 61 17.08 -0.91 12.62
CA LEU A 61 17.50 0.49 12.64
C LEU A 61 16.37 1.46 13.02
N ILE A 62 15.14 0.96 13.16
CA ILE A 62 13.95 1.75 13.50
C ILE A 62 13.33 1.23 14.80
N PRO A 63 12.39 1.97 15.43
CA PRO A 63 11.76 1.51 16.66
C PRO A 63 10.92 0.26 16.43
N ASP A 64 10.86 -0.64 17.41
CA ASP A 64 10.01 -1.86 17.37
C ASP A 64 8.52 -1.54 17.18
N SER A 65 8.08 -0.32 17.53
CA SER A 65 6.70 0.14 17.32
C SER A 65 6.41 0.64 15.91
N ALA A 66 7.43 0.74 15.05
CA ALA A 66 7.30 1.21 13.68
C ALA A 66 7.04 0.05 12.71
N VAL A 67 6.42 0.35 11.57
CA VAL A 67 6.13 -0.65 10.54
C VAL A 67 7.03 -0.51 9.32
N THR A 68 7.41 -1.64 8.71
CA THR A 68 8.05 -1.66 7.38
C THR A 68 7.06 -2.12 6.31
N ILE A 69 6.99 -1.43 5.18
CA ILE A 69 6.13 -1.78 4.06
C ILE A 69 6.96 -1.72 2.78
N PHE A 70 7.70 -2.79 2.50
CA PHE A 70 8.47 -2.93 1.27
C PHE A 70 7.64 -3.58 0.17
N SER A 71 7.46 -2.85 -0.92
CA SER A 71 6.70 -3.26 -2.09
C SER A 71 7.65 -3.36 -3.28
N GLY A 72 7.99 -4.60 -3.65
CA GLY A 72 8.87 -4.89 -4.76
C GLY A 72 8.30 -4.49 -6.12
N GLY A 73 9.12 -4.55 -7.16
CA GLY A 73 8.75 -4.22 -8.53
C GLY A 73 8.89 -2.73 -8.81
N THR A 74 9.98 -2.35 -9.44
CA THR A 74 10.26 -1.00 -9.96
C THR A 74 10.42 -1.03 -11.47
N GLU A 75 9.45 -1.62 -12.17
CA GLU A 75 9.46 -1.70 -13.63
C GLU A 75 9.27 -0.33 -14.30
N GLY A 76 9.69 -0.23 -15.56
CA GLY A 76 9.55 1.00 -16.35
C GLY A 76 10.45 2.11 -15.82
N VAL A 77 9.86 3.24 -15.46
CA VAL A 77 10.57 4.44 -14.99
C VAL A 77 10.58 4.59 -13.47
N LEU A 78 10.04 3.63 -12.71
CA LEU A 78 10.02 3.72 -11.25
C LEU A 78 11.44 3.74 -10.69
N SER A 79 11.72 4.76 -9.86
CA SER A 79 12.97 4.84 -9.11
C SER A 79 12.81 4.15 -7.76
N PRO A 80 13.68 3.20 -7.38
CA PRO A 80 13.74 2.65 -6.03
C PRO A 80 13.92 3.76 -5.00
N HIS A 81 13.09 3.77 -3.97
CA HIS A 81 13.10 4.81 -2.93
C HIS A 81 12.44 4.32 -1.64
N VAL A 82 12.67 5.05 -0.56
CA VAL A 82 11.95 4.93 0.70
C VAL A 82 11.23 6.24 1.04
N SER A 83 10.07 6.11 1.66
CA SER A 83 9.33 7.21 2.29
C SER A 83 9.27 6.95 3.78
N PHE A 84 9.88 7.85 4.56
CA PHE A 84 9.75 7.86 6.00
C PHE A 84 8.46 8.55 6.39
N ILE A 85 7.64 7.86 7.17
CA ILE A 85 6.53 8.47 7.91
C ILE A 85 7.06 8.76 9.30
N VAL A 86 7.28 10.02 9.63
CA VAL A 86 7.88 10.43 10.91
C VAL A 86 6.92 11.23 11.76
N ARG A 87 7.00 11.04 13.07
CA ARG A 87 6.31 11.87 14.06
C ARG A 87 6.86 13.29 14.02
N SER A 88 6.00 14.24 13.74
CA SER A 88 6.31 15.66 13.86
C SER A 88 5.92 16.18 15.25
N PRO A 89 6.76 17.00 15.90
CA PRO A 89 6.42 17.64 17.17
C PRO A 89 5.40 18.77 17.01
N LYS A 90 5.14 19.22 15.78
CA LYS A 90 4.19 20.29 15.47
C LYS A 90 3.04 19.74 14.63
N PRO A 91 1.84 20.36 14.69
CA PRO A 91 0.76 20.02 13.79
C PRO A 91 1.14 20.25 12.33
N THR A 92 1.06 19.21 11.51
CA THR A 92 1.35 19.26 10.06
C THR A 92 0.09 19.23 9.20
N GLY A 93 -1.10 18.99 9.76
CA GLY A 93 -2.35 18.83 9.02
C GLY A 93 -2.66 17.38 8.63
N LEU A 94 -1.67 16.49 8.69
CA LEU A 94 -1.84 15.04 8.56
C LEU A 94 -1.44 14.33 9.85
N VAL A 95 -2.07 13.18 10.06
CA VAL A 95 -1.78 12.28 11.16
C VAL A 95 -1.68 10.84 10.67
N ALA A 96 -0.96 10.01 11.42
CA ALA A 96 -0.91 8.58 11.18
C ALA A 96 -1.11 7.74 12.44
N ALA A 97 -1.50 6.49 12.19
CA ALA A 97 -1.45 5.38 13.14
C ALA A 97 -0.81 4.18 12.45
N VAL A 98 -0.04 3.40 13.20
CA VAL A 98 0.65 2.20 12.72
C VAL A 98 0.43 1.06 13.70
N GLY A 99 0.44 -0.17 13.20
CA GLY A 99 0.32 -1.36 14.02
C GLY A 99 0.35 -2.64 13.21
N HIS A 100 0.13 -3.74 13.92
CA HIS A 100 0.22 -5.10 13.40
C HIS A 100 -1.05 -5.87 13.70
N THR A 101 -1.40 -6.83 12.85
CA THR A 101 -2.29 -7.93 13.25
C THR A 101 -1.51 -8.94 14.10
N ARG A 102 -2.19 -9.97 14.61
CA ARG A 102 -1.46 -11.21 14.97
C ARG A 102 -0.86 -11.86 13.73
N GLU A 103 0.07 -12.78 13.95
CA GLU A 103 0.52 -13.72 12.91
C GLU A 103 -0.65 -14.63 12.47
N PHE A 104 -0.67 -14.94 11.18
CA PHE A 104 -1.61 -15.86 10.57
C PHE A 104 -0.99 -17.24 10.46
N GLU A 105 -1.78 -18.26 10.78
CA GLU A 105 -1.48 -19.61 10.34
C GLU A 105 -1.56 -19.66 8.80
N PRO A 106 -0.72 -20.45 8.12
CA PRO A 106 -0.70 -20.46 6.67
C PRO A 106 -2.07 -20.70 6.01
N HIS A 107 -2.92 -21.56 6.57
CA HIS A 107 -4.26 -21.83 6.02
C HIS A 107 -5.26 -20.68 6.21
N GLU A 108 -4.96 -19.68 7.03
CA GLU A 108 -5.79 -18.50 7.25
C GLU A 108 -5.56 -17.40 6.19
N VAL A 109 -4.40 -17.42 5.52
CA VAL A 109 -4.02 -16.42 4.52
C VAL A 109 -4.99 -16.42 3.34
N GLY A 110 -5.50 -15.25 3.01
CA GLY A 110 -6.47 -14.99 1.94
C GLY A 110 -7.90 -15.41 2.28
N THR A 111 -8.19 -15.80 3.52
CA THR A 111 -9.52 -16.24 3.95
C THR A 111 -10.27 -15.13 4.69
N THR A 112 -11.54 -15.38 5.02
CA THR A 112 -12.33 -14.50 5.89
C THR A 112 -11.68 -14.30 7.27
N VAL A 113 -10.84 -15.22 7.74
CA VAL A 113 -10.11 -15.05 9.00
C VAL A 113 -9.16 -13.85 8.90
N GLN A 114 -8.39 -13.76 7.81
CA GLN A 114 -7.53 -12.60 7.56
C GLN A 114 -8.36 -11.32 7.44
N ALA A 115 -9.49 -11.35 6.72
CA ALA A 115 -10.35 -10.18 6.58
C ALA A 115 -10.83 -9.67 7.96
N ASN A 116 -11.36 -10.55 8.81
CA ASN A 116 -11.84 -10.20 10.15
C ASN A 116 -10.72 -9.69 11.07
N GLU A 117 -9.53 -10.28 10.99
CA GLU A 117 -8.38 -9.82 11.77
C GLU A 117 -7.95 -8.41 11.35
N VAL A 118 -7.95 -8.12 10.04
CA VAL A 118 -7.70 -6.77 9.52
C VAL A 118 -8.80 -5.80 9.96
N VAL A 119 -10.09 -6.19 9.98
CA VAL A 119 -11.17 -5.36 10.55
C VAL A 119 -10.81 -4.99 11.99
N SER A 120 -10.55 -5.99 12.83
CA SER A 120 -10.28 -5.80 14.26
C SER A 120 -9.07 -4.88 14.49
N SER A 121 -7.98 -5.11 13.76
CA SER A 121 -6.74 -4.34 13.90
C SER A 121 -6.87 -2.90 13.39
N VAL A 122 -7.50 -2.67 12.24
CA VAL A 122 -7.73 -1.31 11.71
C VAL A 122 -8.71 -0.54 12.60
N THR A 123 -9.81 -1.15 13.02
CA THR A 123 -10.78 -0.51 13.94
C THR A 123 -10.13 -0.17 15.28
N LYS A 124 -9.31 -1.07 15.83
CA LYS A 124 -8.55 -0.79 17.04
C LYS A 124 -7.60 0.39 16.86
N LEU A 125 -6.83 0.43 15.76
CA LEU A 125 -5.93 1.55 15.47
C LEU A 125 -6.67 2.88 15.34
N LEU A 126 -7.83 2.89 14.67
CA LEU A 126 -8.67 4.09 14.57
C LEU A 126 -9.14 4.56 15.95
N ASN A 127 -9.63 3.64 16.78
CA ASN A 127 -10.12 3.94 18.13
C ASN A 127 -8.99 4.43 19.06
N ASP A 128 -7.88 3.68 19.16
CA ASP A 128 -6.75 3.98 20.03
C ASP A 128 -6.05 5.29 19.61
N SER A 129 -6.07 5.60 18.32
CA SER A 129 -5.51 6.86 17.82
C SER A 129 -6.48 8.03 17.92
N GLY A 130 -7.80 7.80 17.97
CA GLY A 130 -8.81 8.85 17.87
C GLY A 130 -8.97 9.42 16.45
N ILE A 131 -8.50 8.71 15.42
CA ILE A 131 -8.68 9.10 14.02
C ILE A 131 -10.13 8.80 13.61
N ASP A 132 -10.85 9.83 13.17
CA ASP A 132 -12.14 9.64 12.51
C ASP A 132 -11.94 8.93 11.16
N LYS A 133 -12.62 7.79 10.98
CA LYS A 133 -12.57 7.01 9.74
C LYS A 133 -12.95 7.81 8.50
N ASN A 134 -13.78 8.84 8.63
CA ASN A 134 -14.18 9.71 7.51
C ASN A 134 -13.05 10.64 7.04
N LEU A 135 -12.01 10.82 7.86
CA LEU A 135 -10.84 11.65 7.54
C LEU A 135 -9.68 10.81 6.98
N VAL A 136 -9.85 9.50 6.84
CA VAL A 136 -8.84 8.58 6.32
C VAL A 136 -8.69 8.74 4.81
N HIS A 137 -7.44 8.87 4.37
CA HIS A 137 -7.08 8.98 2.95
C HIS A 137 -6.38 7.73 2.42
N LEU A 138 -5.72 6.97 3.28
CA LEU A 138 -4.97 5.78 2.90
C LEU A 138 -4.92 4.81 4.08
N VAL A 139 -5.20 3.54 3.81
CA VAL A 139 -4.80 2.41 4.66
C VAL A 139 -3.89 1.52 3.84
N LEU A 140 -2.59 1.60 4.12
CA LEU A 140 -1.55 0.84 3.45
C LEU A 140 -1.23 -0.39 4.29
N ILE A 141 -1.40 -1.59 3.72
CA ILE A 141 -1.13 -2.86 4.38
C ILE A 141 -0.06 -3.63 3.63
N LYS A 142 0.93 -4.10 4.39
CA LYS A 142 1.76 -5.22 3.96
C LYS A 142 1.16 -6.51 4.53
N CYS A 143 0.89 -7.49 3.68
CA CYS A 143 0.21 -8.74 4.04
C CYS A 143 1.02 -9.97 3.59
N PRO A 144 0.77 -11.17 4.14
CA PRO A 144 1.58 -12.35 3.85
C PRO A 144 1.20 -12.98 2.50
N LEU A 145 1.94 -14.02 2.09
CA LEU A 145 1.60 -14.94 0.98
C LEU A 145 1.92 -16.39 1.34
N LEU A 146 1.44 -17.31 0.50
CA LEU A 146 1.76 -18.73 0.57
C LEU A 146 2.95 -19.07 -0.30
N THR A 147 3.98 -19.68 0.31
CA THR A 147 5.10 -20.31 -0.38
C THR A 147 4.82 -21.80 -0.59
N SER A 148 5.60 -22.47 -1.44
CA SER A 148 5.48 -23.93 -1.61
C SER A 148 5.65 -24.69 -0.29
N ALA A 149 6.54 -24.23 0.60
CA ALA A 149 6.73 -24.83 1.91
C ALA A 149 5.48 -24.67 2.80
N LYS A 150 4.84 -23.49 2.79
CA LYS A 150 3.58 -23.24 3.51
C LYS A 150 2.45 -24.12 2.99
N LEU A 151 2.33 -24.26 1.66
CA LEU A 151 1.32 -25.12 1.05
C LEU A 151 1.48 -26.59 1.44
N GLU A 152 2.72 -27.11 1.46
CA GLU A 152 2.97 -28.48 1.92
C GLU A 152 2.70 -28.65 3.43
N ALA A 153 3.01 -27.65 4.25
CA ALA A 153 2.69 -27.68 5.68
C ALA A 153 1.17 -27.72 5.94
N ILE A 154 0.38 -26.90 5.22
CA ILE A 154 -1.09 -26.91 5.29
C ILE A 154 -1.63 -28.31 4.95
N LYS A 155 -1.14 -28.90 3.86
CA LYS A 155 -1.54 -30.23 3.40
C LYS A 155 -1.15 -31.32 4.40
N ALA A 156 0.07 -31.26 4.96
CA ALA A 156 0.54 -32.21 5.95
C ALA A 156 -0.29 -32.16 7.24
N ALA A 157 -0.83 -30.99 7.59
CA ALA A 157 -1.74 -30.80 8.71
C ALA A 157 -3.21 -31.18 8.40
N GLY A 158 -3.53 -31.64 7.18
CA GLY A 158 -4.91 -31.97 6.78
C GLY A 158 -5.82 -30.74 6.62
N GLN A 159 -5.24 -29.55 6.48
CA GLN A 159 -5.95 -28.29 6.27
C GLN A 159 -6.06 -27.96 4.78
N THR A 160 -6.85 -26.93 4.44
CA THR A 160 -7.09 -26.49 3.06
C THR A 160 -6.63 -25.05 2.89
N ALA A 161 -5.73 -24.81 1.94
CA ALA A 161 -5.34 -23.46 1.53
C ALA A 161 -6.41 -22.85 0.61
N VAL A 162 -6.54 -21.52 0.61
CA VAL A 162 -7.45 -20.78 -0.29
C VAL A 162 -7.11 -21.00 -1.78
N THR A 163 -5.84 -21.28 -2.09
CA THR A 163 -5.36 -21.67 -3.42
C THR A 163 -4.12 -22.55 -3.29
N LYS A 164 -3.79 -23.27 -4.37
CA LYS A 164 -2.55 -24.04 -4.53
C LYS A 164 -1.46 -23.29 -5.30
N ASP A 165 -1.78 -22.11 -5.83
CA ASP A 165 -0.86 -21.27 -6.59
C ASP A 165 -0.27 -20.17 -5.70
N THR A 166 1.05 -20.11 -5.61
CA THR A 166 1.75 -19.16 -4.74
C THR A 166 1.53 -17.71 -5.17
N TYR A 167 1.40 -17.44 -6.47
CA TYR A 167 1.18 -16.09 -6.99
C TYR A 167 -0.29 -15.66 -6.79
N GLU A 168 -1.24 -16.54 -7.04
CA GLU A 168 -2.66 -16.31 -6.73
C GLU A 168 -2.85 -16.06 -5.23
N SER A 169 -2.10 -16.73 -4.35
CA SER A 169 -2.19 -16.50 -2.91
C SER A 169 -1.90 -15.04 -2.51
N MET A 170 -1.04 -14.34 -3.28
CA MET A 170 -0.79 -12.92 -3.09
C MET A 170 -2.05 -12.10 -3.36
N ALA A 171 -2.80 -12.43 -4.41
CA ALA A 171 -4.05 -11.76 -4.77
C ALA A 171 -5.12 -12.01 -3.70
N LYS A 172 -5.27 -13.26 -3.24
CA LYS A 172 -6.21 -13.61 -2.16
C LYS A 172 -5.92 -12.87 -0.86
N SER A 173 -4.65 -12.79 -0.46
CA SER A 173 -4.22 -12.06 0.74
C SER A 173 -4.46 -10.54 0.63
N ARG A 174 -4.15 -9.94 -0.53
CA ARG A 174 -4.46 -8.52 -0.79
C ARG A 174 -5.96 -8.26 -0.73
N TYR A 175 -6.76 -9.12 -1.36
CA TYR A 175 -8.22 -8.99 -1.37
C TYR A 175 -8.81 -9.10 0.03
N ALA A 176 -8.44 -10.12 0.80
CA ALA A 176 -8.89 -10.28 2.18
C ALA A 176 -8.55 -9.05 3.05
N SER A 177 -7.34 -8.52 2.88
CA SER A 177 -6.92 -7.29 3.57
C SER A 177 -7.74 -6.07 3.13
N ALA A 178 -8.02 -5.93 1.84
CA ALA A 178 -8.84 -4.85 1.32
C ALA A 178 -10.30 -4.91 1.81
N VAL A 179 -10.86 -6.13 1.94
CA VAL A 179 -12.16 -6.37 2.57
C VAL A 179 -12.18 -5.93 4.02
N GLY A 180 -11.14 -6.28 4.79
CA GLY A 180 -11.01 -5.84 6.18
C GLY A 180 -10.96 -4.31 6.31
N ILE A 181 -10.22 -3.64 5.43
CA ILE A 181 -10.16 -2.17 5.37
C ILE A 181 -11.55 -1.59 5.06
N ALA A 182 -12.22 -2.11 4.03
CA ALA A 182 -13.54 -1.61 3.62
C ALA A 182 -14.55 -1.66 4.77
N VAL A 183 -14.56 -2.74 5.55
CA VAL A 183 -15.45 -2.86 6.71
C VAL A 183 -15.05 -1.91 7.83
N ALA A 184 -13.76 -1.85 8.16
CA ALA A 184 -13.28 -0.97 9.23
C ALA A 184 -13.58 0.52 8.95
N LEU A 185 -13.56 0.93 7.68
CA LEU A 185 -13.93 2.28 7.25
C LEU A 185 -15.43 2.47 7.04
N GLY A 186 -16.23 1.39 7.03
CA GLY A 186 -17.67 1.42 6.81
C GLY A 186 -18.10 1.54 5.35
N GLU A 187 -17.21 1.21 4.41
CA GLU A 187 -17.51 1.09 2.97
C GLU A 187 -18.25 -0.23 2.66
N LEU A 188 -18.08 -1.25 3.51
CA LEU A 188 -18.80 -2.53 3.46
C LEU A 188 -19.39 -2.86 4.84
N PRO A 189 -20.66 -3.28 4.96
CA PRO A 189 -21.20 -3.80 6.21
C PRO A 189 -20.50 -5.10 6.63
N GLU A 190 -20.19 -5.26 7.92
CA GLU A 190 -19.54 -6.46 8.46
C GLU A 190 -20.29 -7.77 8.12
N SER A 191 -21.62 -7.71 8.08
CA SER A 191 -22.47 -8.84 7.71
C SER A 191 -22.26 -9.35 6.28
N GLN A 192 -21.61 -8.56 5.40
CA GLN A 192 -21.35 -8.88 4.00
C GLN A 192 -19.92 -9.39 3.75
N ILE A 193 -19.08 -9.57 4.78
CA ILE A 193 -17.70 -10.06 4.60
C ILE A 193 -17.69 -11.41 3.88
N GLN A 194 -18.54 -12.34 4.29
CA GLN A 194 -18.60 -13.67 3.67
C GLN A 194 -18.95 -13.59 2.18
N ASP A 195 -19.98 -12.79 1.84
CA ASP A 195 -20.42 -12.61 0.46
C ASP A 195 -19.34 -11.93 -0.40
N ALA A 196 -18.67 -10.91 0.13
CA ALA A 196 -17.58 -10.22 -0.56
C ALA A 196 -16.40 -11.17 -0.81
N MET A 197 -15.99 -11.96 0.20
CA MET A 197 -14.91 -12.94 0.07
C MET A 197 -15.21 -14.03 -0.96
N GLN A 198 -16.47 -14.42 -1.12
CA GLN A 198 -16.88 -15.43 -2.12
C GLN A 198 -17.05 -14.83 -3.52
N GLY A 199 -17.59 -13.61 -3.62
CA GLY A 199 -17.94 -12.98 -4.89
C GLY A 199 -16.85 -12.12 -5.52
N GLU A 200 -15.84 -11.72 -4.74
CA GLU A 200 -14.76 -10.81 -5.16
C GLU A 200 -15.28 -9.51 -5.81
N ASN A 201 -16.41 -8.99 -5.32
CA ASN A 201 -17.25 -8.00 -6.00
C ASN A 201 -17.29 -6.61 -5.33
N MET A 202 -16.45 -6.39 -4.33
CA MET A 202 -16.35 -5.15 -3.57
C MET A 202 -14.93 -4.59 -3.64
N TYR A 203 -14.83 -3.26 -3.53
CA TYR A 203 -13.56 -2.59 -3.31
C TYR A 203 -13.64 -1.47 -2.26
N SER A 204 -12.50 -1.20 -1.62
CA SER A 204 -12.26 0.00 -0.81
C SER A 204 -11.60 1.08 -1.65
N GLN A 205 -11.99 2.35 -1.45
CA GLN A 205 -11.36 3.49 -2.13
C GLN A 205 -10.03 3.90 -1.48
N LYS A 206 -9.80 3.46 -0.24
CA LYS A 206 -8.66 3.88 0.60
C LYS A 206 -7.64 2.78 0.83
N ALA A 207 -7.96 1.53 0.48
CA ALA A 207 -7.07 0.39 0.65
C ALA A 207 -5.91 0.41 -0.35
N SER A 208 -4.71 0.11 0.15
CA SER A 208 -3.54 -0.22 -0.66
C SER A 208 -2.82 -1.41 -0.01
N CYS A 209 -2.95 -2.58 -0.60
CA CYS A 209 -2.44 -3.83 -0.03
C CYS A 209 -1.28 -4.34 -0.89
N SER A 210 -0.16 -4.68 -0.27
CA SER A 210 1.01 -5.30 -0.90
C SER A 210 1.32 -6.60 -0.20
N SER A 211 1.50 -7.68 -0.96
CA SER A 211 1.78 -8.99 -0.39
C SER A 211 3.29 -9.31 -0.45
N GLY A 212 3.80 -10.10 0.49
CA GLY A 212 5.20 -10.48 0.59
C GLY A 212 5.42 -11.77 1.36
N ALA A 213 6.58 -12.40 1.16
CA ALA A 213 6.97 -13.65 1.81
C ALA A 213 7.76 -13.42 3.11
N GLU A 214 8.11 -12.17 3.40
CA GLU A 214 8.99 -11.75 4.49
C GLU A 214 8.31 -11.62 5.87
N LEU A 215 6.99 -11.86 5.97
CA LEU A 215 6.20 -11.70 7.18
C LEU A 215 4.98 -12.65 7.21
N GLU A 216 4.46 -12.88 8.42
CA GLU A 216 3.32 -13.76 8.70
C GLU A 216 2.10 -13.03 9.29
N ASP A 217 2.25 -11.76 9.67
CA ASP A 217 1.18 -10.87 10.13
C ASP A 217 0.81 -9.84 9.05
N CYS A 218 0.12 -8.77 9.39
CA CYS A 218 -0.09 -7.62 8.52
C CYS A 218 0.47 -6.37 9.17
N HIS A 219 1.39 -5.66 8.49
CA HIS A 219 1.84 -4.34 8.90
C HIS A 219 0.89 -3.28 8.35
N ILE A 220 0.36 -2.42 9.21
CA ILE A 220 -0.69 -1.45 8.88
C ILE A 220 -0.19 -0.03 9.09
N LEU A 221 -0.39 0.82 8.07
CA LEU A 221 -0.22 2.27 8.15
C LEU A 221 -1.53 2.95 7.73
N ILE A 222 -2.08 3.78 8.62
CA ILE A 222 -3.24 4.64 8.34
C ILE A 222 -2.76 6.09 8.21
N VAL A 223 -3.15 6.78 7.15
CA VAL A 223 -2.92 8.22 6.97
C VAL A 223 -4.27 8.94 6.88
N ALA A 224 -4.43 9.98 7.69
CA ALA A 224 -5.66 10.75 7.78
C ALA A 224 -5.40 12.25 7.93
N THR A 225 -6.41 13.06 7.62
CA THR A 225 -6.41 14.49 7.97
C THR A 225 -6.53 14.64 9.47
N ALA A 226 -5.71 15.52 10.06
CA ALA A 226 -5.84 15.89 11.46
C ALA A 226 -7.16 16.65 11.68
N SER A 227 -7.84 16.45 12.82
CA SER A 227 -9.07 17.20 13.13
C SER A 227 -8.85 18.71 13.25
N SER A 228 -7.60 19.15 13.53
CA SER A 228 -7.20 20.55 13.46
C SER A 228 -6.84 20.95 12.03
N SER A 229 -7.27 22.14 11.58
CA SER A 229 -6.86 22.71 10.28
C SER A 229 -5.43 23.28 10.23
N VAL A 230 -4.63 23.05 11.28
CA VAL A 230 -3.27 23.60 11.42
C VAL A 230 -2.24 22.72 10.73
N GLY A 231 -1.28 23.36 10.06
CA GLY A 231 -0.16 22.72 9.38
C GLY A 231 -0.28 22.75 7.87
N ASN A 232 0.78 22.32 7.18
CA ASN A 232 0.99 22.56 5.75
C ASN A 232 0.89 21.30 4.87
N LEU A 233 0.72 20.11 5.42
CA LEU A 233 0.48 18.88 4.68
C LEU A 233 -1.01 18.61 4.51
N ARG A 234 -1.36 18.10 3.34
CA ARG A 234 -2.71 17.70 2.94
C ARG A 234 -2.64 16.38 2.19
N ALA A 235 -3.75 15.67 2.17
CA ALA A 235 -3.91 14.45 1.39
C ALA A 235 -5.25 14.51 0.65
N LEU A 236 -5.24 14.00 -0.58
CA LEU A 236 -6.43 13.78 -1.39
C LEU A 236 -6.39 12.33 -1.86
N SER A 237 -7.53 11.64 -1.80
CA SER A 237 -7.66 10.33 -2.42
C SER A 237 -8.90 10.17 -3.27
N SER A 238 -8.73 9.38 -4.32
CA SER A 238 -9.72 9.02 -5.34
C SER A 238 -9.43 7.59 -5.82
N CYS A 239 -10.02 7.18 -6.92
CA CYS A 239 -9.70 5.94 -7.62
C CYS A 239 -9.48 6.20 -9.11
N MET A 240 -8.42 5.62 -9.65
CA MET A 240 -8.27 5.44 -11.09
C MET A 240 -9.30 4.41 -11.57
N GLN A 241 -10.03 4.71 -12.64
CA GLN A 241 -11.04 3.80 -13.20
C GLN A 241 -10.42 2.69 -14.05
N ASP A 242 -9.24 2.95 -14.63
CA ASP A 242 -8.42 1.99 -15.36
C ASP A 242 -6.94 2.39 -15.29
N ALA A 243 -6.05 1.50 -15.75
CA ALA A 243 -4.61 1.72 -15.74
C ALA A 243 -4.10 2.93 -16.54
N ILE A 244 -4.96 3.58 -17.35
CA ILE A 244 -4.61 4.77 -18.16
C ILE A 244 -5.45 6.00 -17.78
N ASP A 245 -6.06 6.00 -16.60
CA ASP A 245 -6.97 7.07 -16.16
C ASP A 245 -6.22 8.33 -15.70
N ALA A 246 -5.67 9.05 -16.69
CA ALA A 246 -5.03 10.34 -16.50
C ALA A 246 -5.99 11.38 -15.91
N ARG A 247 -7.30 11.25 -16.15
CA ARG A 247 -8.28 12.26 -15.74
C ARG A 247 -8.38 12.32 -14.22
N SER A 248 -8.53 11.17 -13.56
CA SER A 248 -8.59 11.10 -12.09
C SER A 248 -7.33 11.66 -11.42
N ILE A 249 -6.15 11.48 -12.03
CA ILE A 249 -4.89 12.05 -11.53
C ILE A 249 -4.88 13.57 -11.72
N LEU A 250 -5.21 14.06 -12.93
CA LEU A 250 -5.23 15.48 -13.24
C LEU A 250 -6.25 16.27 -12.41
N ASP A 251 -7.39 15.68 -12.06
CA ASP A 251 -8.39 16.33 -11.21
C ASP A 251 -7.83 16.60 -9.80
N ILE A 252 -7.08 15.65 -9.23
CA ILE A 252 -6.36 15.84 -7.95
C ILE A 252 -5.25 16.88 -8.12
N LEU A 253 -4.41 16.76 -9.15
CA LEU A 253 -3.29 17.69 -9.37
C LEU A 253 -3.79 19.13 -9.60
N GLY A 254 -4.93 19.32 -10.26
CA GLY A 254 -5.55 20.62 -10.40
C GLY A 254 -6.02 21.22 -9.07
N GLN A 255 -6.39 20.39 -8.09
CA GLN A 255 -6.63 20.87 -6.73
C GLN A 255 -5.35 21.26 -6.00
N VAL A 256 -4.30 20.44 -6.11
CA VAL A 256 -2.98 20.75 -5.56
C VAL A 256 -2.49 22.10 -6.12
N GLU A 257 -2.61 22.33 -7.42
CA GLU A 257 -2.23 23.59 -8.06
C GLU A 257 -3.04 24.79 -7.55
N ARG A 258 -4.37 24.65 -7.40
CA ARG A 258 -5.23 25.73 -6.85
C ARG A 258 -4.83 26.12 -5.43
N GLU A 259 -4.36 25.16 -4.65
CA GLU A 259 -3.86 25.38 -3.29
C GLU A 259 -2.37 25.80 -3.27
N LYS A 260 -1.75 25.99 -4.45
CA LYS A 260 -0.32 26.28 -4.62
C LYS A 260 0.56 25.24 -3.91
N GLY A 261 0.14 23.99 -3.96
CA GLY A 261 0.78 22.87 -3.31
C GLY A 261 1.89 22.23 -4.16
N GLU A 262 2.78 21.53 -3.47
CA GLU A 262 3.84 20.70 -4.03
C GLU A 262 3.60 19.24 -3.64
N VAL A 263 3.61 18.33 -4.61
CA VAL A 263 3.43 16.90 -4.35
C VAL A 263 4.62 16.36 -3.56
N VAL A 264 4.34 15.72 -2.41
CA VAL A 264 5.35 15.08 -1.55
C VAL A 264 5.49 13.60 -1.92
N GLN A 265 4.36 12.90 -1.98
CA GLN A 265 4.32 11.48 -2.33
C GLN A 265 2.96 11.09 -2.92
N ILE A 266 2.98 10.11 -3.81
CA ILE A 266 1.81 9.47 -4.40
C ILE A 266 1.84 7.99 -4.05
N PHE A 267 0.72 7.49 -3.55
CA PHE A 267 0.47 6.06 -3.35
C PHE A 267 -0.65 5.65 -4.30
N ALA A 268 -0.34 4.79 -5.27
CA ALA A 268 -1.35 4.29 -6.20
C ALA A 268 -1.29 2.76 -6.34
N LYS A 269 -2.48 2.19 -6.54
CA LYS A 269 -2.65 0.80 -6.93
C LYS A 269 -2.78 0.69 -8.45
N ALA A 270 -2.27 -0.41 -8.98
CA ALA A 270 -2.32 -0.72 -10.40
C ALA A 270 -2.67 -2.19 -10.59
N GLU A 271 -3.58 -2.50 -11.50
CA GLU A 271 -3.82 -3.87 -11.92
C GLU A 271 -4.05 -4.00 -13.42
N ALA A 272 -3.83 -5.21 -13.92
CA ALA A 272 -4.30 -5.57 -15.24
C ALA A 272 -5.78 -5.88 -15.13
N ASP A 273 -6.60 -5.25 -15.98
CA ASP A 273 -8.04 -5.51 -16.00
C ASP A 273 -8.28 -7.01 -16.24
N PRO A 274 -8.96 -7.74 -15.32
CA PRO A 274 -9.20 -9.17 -15.47
C PRO A 274 -10.04 -9.51 -16.70
N ARG A 275 -10.79 -8.54 -17.26
CA ARG A 275 -11.53 -8.69 -18.52
C ARG A 275 -10.62 -8.71 -19.75
N GLY A 276 -9.33 -8.42 -19.60
CA GLY A 276 -8.33 -8.48 -20.68
C GLY A 276 -8.37 -7.29 -21.65
N THR A 277 -9.10 -6.23 -21.31
CA THR A 277 -9.24 -5.04 -22.14
C THR A 277 -9.17 -3.76 -21.31
N ILE A 278 -8.61 -2.69 -21.89
CA ILE A 278 -8.69 -1.32 -21.37
C ILE A 278 -9.48 -0.50 -22.40
N ARG A 279 -10.62 0.08 -21.99
CA ARG A 279 -11.51 0.89 -22.86
C ARG A 279 -11.85 0.19 -24.19
N GLY A 280 -12.14 -1.11 -24.13
CA GLY A 280 -12.49 -1.94 -25.28
C GLY A 280 -11.31 -2.36 -26.17
N LYS A 281 -10.06 -2.06 -25.77
CA LYS A 281 -8.85 -2.50 -26.47
C LYS A 281 -8.18 -3.64 -25.72
N ARG A 282 -7.98 -4.78 -26.38
CA ARG A 282 -7.30 -5.96 -25.82
C ARG A 282 -5.88 -5.60 -25.37
N HIS A 283 -5.47 -6.08 -24.19
CA HIS A 283 -4.07 -6.10 -23.74
C HIS A 283 -3.55 -7.53 -23.56
N THR A 284 -2.25 -7.69 -23.34
CA THR A 284 -1.60 -9.01 -23.15
C THR A 284 -1.21 -9.30 -21.70
N MET A 285 -1.38 -8.34 -20.78
CA MET A 285 -0.89 -8.45 -19.39
C MET A 285 -1.32 -9.73 -18.64
N ASN A 286 -2.51 -10.29 -18.93
CA ASN A 286 -3.02 -11.51 -18.27
C ASN A 286 -2.63 -12.80 -19.00
N THR A 287 -2.12 -12.70 -20.23
CA THR A 287 -1.82 -13.84 -21.10
C THR A 287 -0.33 -13.94 -21.42
N ASP A 288 0.48 -13.03 -20.88
CA ASP A 288 1.92 -13.00 -21.02
C ASP A 288 2.51 -14.01 -20.03
N SER A 289 3.19 -15.03 -20.56
CA SER A 289 3.80 -16.09 -19.76
C SER A 289 5.21 -15.74 -19.28
N ASP A 290 5.80 -14.66 -19.80
CA ASP A 290 7.15 -14.21 -19.47
C ASP A 290 7.12 -13.12 -18.39
N ILE A 291 6.16 -12.20 -18.49
CA ILE A 291 6.01 -11.06 -17.57
C ILE A 291 4.63 -11.10 -16.91
N HIS A 292 4.62 -11.37 -15.60
CA HIS A 292 3.40 -11.36 -14.81
C HIS A 292 2.62 -10.04 -14.89
N SER A 293 1.29 -10.15 -14.86
CA SER A 293 0.33 -9.03 -14.99
C SER A 293 0.61 -7.82 -14.10
N THR A 294 1.01 -8.04 -12.84
CA THR A 294 1.29 -6.96 -11.89
C THR A 294 2.54 -6.16 -12.26
N ARG A 295 3.52 -6.78 -12.96
CA ARG A 295 4.71 -6.08 -13.45
C ARG A 295 4.36 -5.13 -14.59
N HIS A 296 3.54 -5.60 -15.53
CA HIS A 296 2.99 -4.76 -16.61
C HIS A 296 2.17 -3.59 -16.05
N ALA A 297 1.25 -3.87 -15.13
CA ALA A 297 0.39 -2.86 -14.54
C ALA A 297 1.18 -1.78 -13.81
N ARG A 298 2.20 -2.16 -13.01
CA ARG A 298 3.09 -1.20 -12.34
C ARG A 298 3.82 -0.32 -13.34
N ALA A 299 4.42 -0.90 -14.39
CA ALA A 299 5.15 -0.13 -15.40
C ALA A 299 4.23 0.89 -16.11
N ALA A 300 3.02 0.47 -16.50
CA ALA A 300 2.07 1.32 -17.21
C ALA A 300 1.58 2.49 -16.35
N VAL A 301 1.10 2.21 -15.14
CA VAL A 301 0.58 3.25 -14.22
C VAL A 301 1.71 4.16 -13.75
N ALA A 302 2.91 3.62 -13.49
CA ALA A 302 4.07 4.43 -13.15
C ALA A 302 4.47 5.40 -14.26
N GLY A 303 4.48 4.95 -15.53
CA GLY A 303 4.76 5.82 -16.66
C GLY A 303 3.75 6.97 -16.77
N LEU A 304 2.47 6.68 -16.54
CA LEU A 304 1.42 7.70 -16.51
C LEU A 304 1.62 8.70 -15.36
N VAL A 305 1.73 8.20 -14.12
CA VAL A 305 1.85 9.06 -12.92
C VAL A 305 3.12 9.90 -12.99
N ALA A 306 4.27 9.28 -13.27
CA ALA A 306 5.55 9.99 -13.36
C ALA A 306 5.55 11.01 -14.50
N GLY A 307 4.94 10.69 -15.65
CA GLY A 307 4.82 11.61 -16.77
C GLY A 307 3.95 12.84 -16.48
N LEU A 308 2.96 12.73 -15.59
CA LEU A 308 2.09 13.84 -15.19
C LEU A 308 2.69 14.69 -14.05
N VAL A 309 3.45 14.06 -13.16
CA VAL A 309 3.95 14.71 -11.94
C VAL A 309 5.40 15.19 -12.08
N GLY A 310 6.15 14.63 -13.02
CA GLY A 310 7.57 14.94 -13.22
C GLY A 310 8.50 14.26 -12.21
N ASP A 311 8.02 13.25 -11.49
CA ASP A 311 8.75 12.54 -10.45
C ASP A 311 8.59 11.02 -10.59
N THR A 312 9.71 10.29 -10.60
CA THR A 312 9.78 8.84 -10.71
C THR A 312 9.84 8.11 -9.37
N GLN A 313 10.04 8.84 -8.26
CA GLN A 313 9.96 8.33 -6.91
C GLN A 313 8.51 8.38 -6.43
N VAL A 314 7.64 7.62 -7.09
CA VAL A 314 6.23 7.48 -6.73
C VAL A 314 5.94 6.04 -6.30
N TYR A 315 5.11 5.85 -5.27
CA TYR A 315 4.77 4.51 -4.80
C TYR A 315 3.64 3.91 -5.64
N ILE A 316 4.00 3.01 -6.56
CA ILE A 316 3.05 2.23 -7.37
C ILE A 316 3.13 0.76 -6.96
N SER A 317 2.01 0.18 -6.52
CA SER A 317 1.92 -1.22 -6.11
C SER A 317 0.95 -1.99 -7.01
N GLY A 318 1.40 -3.15 -7.50
CA GLY A 318 0.63 -4.00 -8.39
C GLY A 318 -0.38 -4.89 -7.66
N GLY A 319 -1.45 -5.27 -8.36
CA GLY A 319 -2.54 -6.13 -7.86
C GLY A 319 -3.49 -5.32 -6.99
N ALA A 320 -4.61 -4.88 -7.58
CA ALA A 320 -5.56 -3.97 -6.97
C ALA A 320 -6.88 -4.68 -6.62
N GLU A 321 -6.80 -5.99 -6.32
CA GLU A 321 -7.96 -6.78 -5.94
C GLU A 321 -8.65 -6.13 -4.73
N GLY A 322 -9.88 -5.65 -4.91
CA GLY A 322 -10.64 -4.94 -3.88
C GLY A 322 -10.12 -3.54 -3.51
N GLN A 323 -9.27 -2.93 -4.31
CA GLN A 323 -8.57 -1.67 -4.01
C GLN A 323 -8.84 -0.63 -5.10
N GLY A 324 -10.08 -0.15 -5.21
CA GLY A 324 -10.59 0.62 -6.33
C GLY A 324 -11.38 -0.23 -7.35
N PRO A 325 -11.95 0.40 -8.39
CA PRO A 325 -12.67 -0.30 -9.46
C PRO A 325 -11.81 -1.35 -10.16
N VAL A 326 -12.46 -2.41 -10.67
CA VAL A 326 -11.82 -3.47 -11.45
C VAL A 326 -11.11 -2.91 -12.68
N GLY A 327 -9.83 -3.23 -12.83
CA GLY A 327 -8.90 -2.70 -13.85
C GLY A 327 -8.22 -1.37 -13.48
N GLY A 328 -8.62 -0.78 -12.35
CA GLY A 328 -8.17 0.51 -11.86
C GLY A 328 -7.31 0.39 -10.60
N GLY A 329 -7.51 1.33 -9.66
CA GLY A 329 -6.78 1.32 -8.40
C GLY A 329 -7.07 2.54 -7.53
N SER A 330 -6.98 2.37 -6.21
CA SER A 330 -6.96 3.48 -5.26
C SER A 330 -5.77 4.41 -5.53
N LEU A 331 -5.97 5.71 -5.27
CA LEU A 331 -4.98 6.76 -5.47
C LEU A 331 -5.02 7.70 -4.28
N CYS A 332 -3.87 7.93 -3.64
CA CYS A 332 -3.68 8.94 -2.59
C CYS A 332 -2.49 9.83 -2.94
N VAL A 333 -2.70 11.14 -2.94
CA VAL A 333 -1.67 12.16 -3.16
C VAL A 333 -1.49 12.94 -1.87
N VAL A 334 -0.28 12.92 -1.33
CA VAL A 334 0.14 13.80 -0.22
C VAL A 334 0.89 14.98 -0.81
N TYR A 335 0.52 16.19 -0.41
CA TYR A 335 1.14 17.43 -0.89
C TYR A 335 1.31 18.43 0.24
N ARG A 336 2.23 19.38 0.04
CA ARG A 336 2.55 20.45 0.96
C ARG A 336 2.09 21.78 0.37
N VAL A 337 1.36 22.58 1.14
CA VAL A 337 1.01 23.97 0.81
C VAL A 337 1.99 24.92 1.50
N GLN A 338 2.13 26.16 1.02
CA GLN A 338 2.91 27.16 1.74
C GLN A 338 2.23 27.51 3.07
N GLU A 339 3.01 27.61 4.17
CA GLU A 339 2.51 28.14 5.43
C GLU A 339 2.10 29.61 5.21
N GLN A 340 0.88 29.97 5.63
CA GLN A 340 0.40 31.35 5.63
C GLN A 340 1.04 32.16 6.76
#